data_AF-A0A3Z3GHB9-F1
#
_entry.id   AF-A0A3Z3GHB9-F1
#
_cell.length_a   1.000
_cell.length_b   1.000
_cell.length_c   1.000
_cell.angle_alpha   90.00
_cell.angle_beta   90.00
_cell.angle_gamma   90.00
#
_symmetry.space_group_name_H-M   'P 1'
#
loop_
_entity.id
_entity.type
_entity.pdbx_description
1 polymer ?
#
loop_
_entity_poly.entity_id
_entity_poly.type
_entity_poly.pdbx_seq_one_letter_code
_entity_poly.pdbx_strand_id
1 'polypeptide(L)' 'APKIQFTTQTYNIAKNTRNLRLGVHAYCSWTYLNGSPFGGFQQVYSDQNNVWYVSNYAWGNYESGGTISVTCLNLPGAGA' A
#
# COMPACT_ATOMS: atom_id res chain seq x y z
N ALA A 1 -4.26 -25.92 -19.21
CA ALA A 1 -4.50 -25.44 -17.83
C ALA A 1 -5.34 -24.16 -17.89
N PRO A 2 -6.30 -23.95 -16.99
CA PRO A 2 -7.03 -22.69 -16.92
C PRO A 2 -6.06 -21.54 -16.62
N LYS A 3 -6.18 -20.43 -17.37
CA LYS A 3 -5.33 -19.25 -17.17
C LYS A 3 -5.78 -18.55 -15.88
N ILE A 4 -4.88 -18.48 -14.90
CA ILE A 4 -5.13 -17.66 -13.71
C ILE A 4 -5.19 -16.21 -14.18
N GLN A 5 -6.37 -15.60 -14.03
CA GLN A 5 -6.55 -14.17 -14.29
C GLN A 5 -6.08 -13.42 -13.05
N PHE A 6 -5.19 -12.46 -13.25
CA PHE A 6 -4.77 -11.53 -12.20
C PHE A 6 -5.10 -10.11 -12.65
N THR A 7 -5.42 -9.25 -11.68
CA THR A 7 -5.58 -7.81 -11.92
C THR A 7 -4.68 -7.04 -10.98
N THR A 8 -4.41 -5.78 -11.31
CA THR A 8 -3.73 -4.87 -10.40
C THR A 8 -4.63 -3.70 -10.07
N GLN A 9 -4.45 -3.14 -8.87
CA GLN A 9 -5.14 -1.95 -8.43
C GLN A 9 -4.14 -1.01 -7.75
N THR A 10 -4.10 0.24 -8.18
CA THR A 10 -3.21 1.25 -7.62
C THR A 10 -3.99 2.24 -6.77
N TYR A 11 -3.47 2.54 -5.59
CA TYR A 11 -4.01 3.47 -4.62
C TYR A 11 -3.06 4.63 -4.43
N ASN A 12 -3.59 5.85 -4.48
CA ASN A 12 -2.84 7.06 -4.14
C ASN A 12 -3.12 7.42 -2.68
N ILE A 13 -2.08 7.41 -1.86
CA ILE A 13 -2.15 7.55 -0.41
C ILE A 13 -1.66 8.94 -0.04
N ALA A 14 -2.56 9.75 0.51
CA ALA A 14 -2.26 11.09 0.95
C ALA A 14 -1.29 11.10 2.14
N LYS A 15 -0.75 12.29 2.42
CA LYS A 15 0.03 12.57 3.63
C LYS A 15 -0.77 12.29 4.90
N ASN A 16 -0.07 12.02 6.00
CA ASN A 16 -0.63 11.79 7.33
C ASN A 16 -1.70 10.68 7.40
N THR A 17 -1.59 9.70 6.51
CA THR A 17 -2.43 8.50 6.51
C THR A 17 -1.81 7.45 7.42
N ARG A 18 -2.61 6.82 8.29
CA ARG A 18 -2.17 5.74 9.19
C ARG A 18 -3.05 4.53 9.03
N ASN A 19 -2.45 3.37 8.82
CA ASN A 19 -3.11 2.06 8.79
C ASN A 19 -4.35 2.04 7.87
N LEU A 20 -4.28 2.72 6.73
CA LEU A 20 -5.36 2.72 5.76
C LEU A 20 -5.48 1.31 5.17
N ARG A 21 -6.64 0.71 5.36
CA ARG A 21 -6.95 -0.61 4.82
C ARG A 21 -7.17 -0.52 3.31
N LEU A 22 -6.35 -1.23 2.54
CA LEU A 22 -6.46 -1.33 1.08
C LEU A 22 -7.40 -2.46 0.65
N GLY A 23 -7.57 -3.47 1.50
CA GLY A 23 -8.42 -4.62 1.22
C GLY A 23 -7.62 -5.91 1.19
N VAL A 24 -8.25 -6.98 0.72
CA VAL A 24 -7.63 -8.30 0.61
C VAL A 24 -6.94 -8.40 -0.74
N HIS A 25 -5.63 -8.64 -0.73
CA HIS A 25 -4.81 -8.71 -1.93
C HIS A 25 -3.76 -9.82 -1.79
N ALA A 26 -3.31 -10.39 -2.90
CA ALA A 26 -2.24 -11.39 -2.86
C ALA A 26 -0.90 -10.76 -2.45
N TYR A 27 -0.66 -9.54 -2.93
CA TYR A 27 0.54 -8.78 -2.63
C TYR A 27 0.29 -7.28 -2.85
N CYS A 28 0.79 -6.40 -1.98
CA CYS A 28 0.86 -4.97 -2.27
C CYS A 28 2.28 -4.45 -2.08
N SER A 29 2.71 -3.57 -2.97
CA SER A 29 3.98 -2.88 -2.85
C SER A 29 3.86 -1.41 -3.14
N TRP A 30 4.67 -0.64 -2.43
CA TRP A 30 4.89 0.75 -2.75
C TRP A 30 5.51 0.89 -4.15
N THR A 31 4.98 1.80 -4.96
CA THR A 31 5.29 1.91 -6.40
C THR A 31 5.93 3.25 -6.76
N TYR A 32 5.44 4.37 -6.23
CA TYR A 32 5.95 5.71 -6.55
C TYR A 32 5.86 6.69 -5.38
N LEU A 33 6.79 7.63 -5.34
CA LEU A 33 6.75 8.82 -4.49
C LEU A 33 6.42 10.04 -5.32
N ASN A 34 5.34 10.71 -4.99
CA ASN A 34 4.93 11.95 -5.63
C ASN A 34 5.08 13.12 -4.64
N GLY A 35 6.29 13.69 -4.62
CA GLY A 35 6.64 14.91 -3.86
C GLY A 35 7.37 14.68 -2.53
N SER A 36 8.21 15.66 -2.17
CA SER A 36 9.05 15.83 -0.96
C SER A 36 10.15 14.78 -0.72
N PRO A 37 11.34 15.16 -0.21
CA PRO A 37 12.33 14.20 0.30
C PRO A 37 11.67 13.29 1.34
N PHE A 38 12.09 12.02 1.41
CA PHE A 38 11.61 11.01 2.35
C PHE A 38 11.82 11.46 3.80
N GLY A 39 10.89 12.28 4.29
CA GLY A 39 10.65 12.43 5.70
C GLY A 39 9.57 11.45 6.15
N GLY A 40 9.54 11.20 7.44
CA GLY A 40 8.46 10.50 8.10
C GLY A 40 8.58 8.99 7.99
N PHE A 41 7.43 8.32 8.01
CA PHE A 41 7.33 6.87 8.03
C PHE A 41 6.35 6.40 6.96
N GLN A 42 6.83 5.52 6.07
CA GLN A 42 6.04 4.83 5.07
C GLN A 42 6.11 3.33 5.33
N GLN A 43 4.96 2.67 5.34
CA GLN A 43 4.89 1.23 5.56
C GLN A 43 3.73 0.65 4.76
N VAL A 44 4.00 -0.44 4.04
CA VAL A 44 3.00 -1.30 3.43
C VAL A 44 3.15 -2.67 4.08
N TYR A 45 2.08 -3.20 4.66
CA TYR A 45 2.13 -4.45 5.39
C TYR A 45 0.79 -5.19 5.29
N SER A 46 0.81 -6.49 5.55
CA SER A 46 -0.39 -7.32 5.62
C SER A 46 -0.56 -7.95 6.99
N ASP A 47 -1.80 -8.32 7.31
CA ASP A 47 -2.07 -9.24 8.41
C ASP A 47 -2.02 -10.71 7.95
N GLN A 48 -2.33 -11.63 8.86
CA GLN A 48 -2.35 -13.07 8.59
C GLN A 48 -3.45 -13.49 7.59
N ASN A 49 -4.43 -12.63 7.32
CA ASN A 49 -5.56 -12.89 6.42
C ASN A 49 -5.37 -12.22 5.04
N ASN A 50 -4.14 -11.79 4.72
CA ASN A 50 -3.83 -11.05 3.49
C ASN A 50 -4.65 -9.75 3.35
N VAL A 51 -5.11 -9.16 4.46
CA VAL A 51 -5.61 -7.78 4.43
C VAL A 51 -4.40 -6.86 4.45
N TRP A 52 -4.32 -5.99 3.46
CA TRP A 52 -3.22 -5.05 3.31
C TRP A 52 -3.56 -3.68 3.87
N TYR A 53 -2.55 -3.08 4.48
CA TYR A 53 -2.61 -1.76 5.08
C TYR A 53 -1.44 -0.92 4.59
N VAL A 54 -1.66 0.39 4.58
CA VAL A 54 -0.62 1.37 4.29
C VAL A 54 -0.62 2.52 5.28
N SER A 55 0.59 2.94 5.64
CA SER A 55 0.86 4.13 6.44
C SER A 55 1.79 5.05 5.66
N ASN A 56 1.49 6.35 5.69
CA ASN A 56 2.31 7.45 5.18
C ASN A 56 2.10 8.67 6.10
N TYR A 57 2.94 8.81 7.12
CA TYR A 57 2.74 9.84 8.13
C TYR A 57 4.06 10.45 8.61
N ALA A 58 4.00 11.64 9.22
CA ALA A 58 5.16 12.34 9.75
C ALA A 58 5.76 11.62 10.98
N TRP A 59 7.08 11.54 11.06
CA TRP A 59 7.78 10.87 12.17
C TRP A 59 8.75 11.84 12.84
N GLY A 60 8.49 12.17 14.10
CA GLY A 60 9.24 13.21 14.81
C GLY A 60 9.15 14.55 14.07
N ASN A 61 10.30 15.15 13.78
CA ASN A 61 10.40 16.41 13.04
C ASN A 61 10.44 16.22 11.51
N TYR A 62 10.31 14.99 11.03
CA TYR A 62 10.28 14.71 9.60
C TYR A 62 8.83 14.72 9.10
N GLU A 63 8.53 15.66 8.19
CA GLU A 63 7.29 15.71 7.41
C GLU A 63 7.01 14.36 6.76
N SER A 64 5.74 13.98 6.61
CA SER A 64 5.45 12.78 5.82
C SER A 64 5.94 12.99 4.38
N GLY A 65 6.44 11.93 3.76
CA GLY A 65 6.59 11.88 2.29
C GLY A 65 5.31 12.38 1.61
N GLY A 66 5.44 12.85 0.36
CA GLY A 66 4.31 13.29 -0.46
C GLY A 66 3.25 12.20 -0.66
N THR A 67 2.39 12.39 -1.66
CA THR A 67 1.45 11.32 -2.01
C THR A 67 2.25 10.10 -2.45
N ILE A 68 2.00 8.93 -1.88
CA ILE A 68 2.63 7.67 -2.31
C ILE A 68 1.63 6.84 -3.11
N SER A 69 2.09 6.10 -4.10
CA SER A 69 1.26 5.14 -4.83
C SER A 69 1.59 3.72 -4.35
N VAL A 70 0.57 2.96 -3.97
CA VAL A 70 0.67 1.53 -3.64
C VAL A 70 -0.09 0.73 -4.67
N THR A 71 0.57 -0.25 -5.29
CA THR A 71 -0.06 -1.15 -6.25
C THR A 71 -0.22 -2.52 -5.63
N CYS A 72 -1.43 -3.04 -5.72
CA CYS A 72 -1.83 -4.35 -5.21
C CYS A 72 -2.15 -5.31 -6.35
N LEU A 73 -1.65 -6.53 -6.23
CA LEU A 73 -1.97 -7.67 -7.08
C LEU A 73 -3.19 -8.41 -6.52
N ASN A 74 -4.20 -8.57 -7.36
CA ASN A 74 -5.39 -9.35 -7.08
C ASN A 74 -5.27 -10.73 -7.75
N LEU A 75 -5.43 -11.78 -6.95
CA LEU A 75 -5.59 -13.14 -7.41
C LEU A 75 -6.92 -13.71 -6.87
N PRO A 76 -7.64 -14.54 -7.65
CA PRO A 76 -8.77 -15.29 -7.14
C PRO A 76 -8.35 -16.12 -5.92
N GLY A 77 -9.04 -15.94 -4.78
CA GLY A 77 -8.73 -16.65 -3.54
C GLY A 77 -7.64 -16.01 -2.66
N ALA A 78 -7.16 -14.80 -2.97
CA ALA A 78 -6.37 -14.05 -2.00
C ALA A 78 -7.23 -13.81 -0.73
N GLY A 79 -6.76 -14.29 0.42
CA GLY A 79 -7.44 -14.16 1.73
C GLY A 79 -8.45 -15.26 2.09
N ALA A 80 -8.28 -16.46 1.53
CA ALA A 80 -8.95 -17.69 1.95
C ALA A 80 -7.99 -18.60 2.74
#